data_AF-A0A6A6VCI7-F1
#
_entry.id   AF-A0A6A6VCI7-F1
#
_cell.length_a   1.000
_cell.length_b   1.000
_cell.length_c   1.000
_cell.angle_alpha   90.00
_cell.angle_beta   90.00
_cell.angle_gamma   90.00
#
_symmetry.space_group_name_H-M   'P 1'
#
loop_
_entity.id
_entity.type
_entity.pdbx_description
1 polymer ?
#
loop_
_entity_poly.entity_id
_entity_poly.type
_entity_poly.pdbx_seq_one_letter_code
_entity_poly.pdbx_strand_id
1 'polypeptide(L)'
;MASSVSGERKVSVSHSRSARGTTPRVHDLASTPEAPRTPQYRSSSGLYGSPGGSFRTEDDYVVIELGSRYVKGGFPGESSPRCTLSFGPDEQRRVGDYRQWDPAYTQRRRKRPHSWSWGQEYELYPLDLRDVDVGLVGDKFQRAMREAYTKYFMLDPKPRRVLLAMPPRMPHALIATVLEVLFESCHAPSVTLLSSPLLATVAAGLRSALVVDIGWAETVVTAVYEYREVSERRSVRAGKPLSEQMAKLLNTQLDDDAAPGSPKSNVSFEEANEVLTRVGWCKTRPKSNRRTLYFPAREAPVLDEFEDAPEAPDPTITIPFPRHSPPTELTIMFADLAKPAEKVLFSIETPLSEFDDNELPLHHLIYRTLLSLPIDVRRHCMSRIVITGGVSAMPGLKTRILAEVDALVQQRGWDPVRSYGTASARHEQLIRQQKEKLAVQREEGDDSLSSMSDPSNPDPPSLPAGLQKQELDQIDAKLEQQALKHGPPPPCSTGGVIRGVETLGVWAGASLVAQLRVKGIVEIDRDRFLKDGLHGASREKDVSVVPQRQSMGPNVVGGKGERAGWTLGVWA
;
A
#
# COMPACT_ATOMS: atom_id res chain seq x y z
N MET A 1 -14.15 -73.87 25.39
CA MET A 1 -13.09 -72.85 25.32
C MET A 1 -13.00 -72.42 23.86
N ALA A 2 -13.41 -71.19 23.60
CA ALA A 2 -13.64 -70.64 22.27
C ALA A 2 -12.73 -69.42 22.03
N SER A 3 -12.40 -69.23 20.76
CA SER A 3 -11.98 -68.00 20.03
C SER A 3 -10.69 -68.27 19.23
N SER A 4 -10.74 -68.62 17.94
CA SER A 4 -11.31 -67.98 16.73
C SER A 4 -10.30 -67.12 15.99
N VAL A 5 -9.95 -67.64 14.82
CA VAL A 5 -9.23 -67.07 13.69
C VAL A 5 -9.83 -65.75 13.22
N SER A 6 -8.98 -64.74 12.99
CA SER A 6 -9.20 -63.61 12.07
C SER A 6 -7.80 -63.15 11.62
N GLY A 7 -7.43 -63.00 10.35
CA GLY A 7 -8.20 -62.59 9.19
C GLY A 7 -7.67 -61.23 8.72
N GLU A 8 -6.38 -61.14 8.35
CA GLU A 8 -5.78 -59.91 7.81
C GLU A 8 -6.41 -59.55 6.47
N ARG A 9 -7.21 -58.49 6.45
CA ARG A 9 -7.76 -57.89 5.23
C ARG A 9 -6.94 -56.65 4.86
N LYS A 10 -5.99 -56.82 3.94
CA LYS A 10 -5.41 -55.71 3.17
C LYS A 10 -6.50 -55.11 2.29
N VAL A 11 -6.93 -53.88 2.58
CA VAL A 11 -7.82 -53.11 1.71
C VAL A 11 -6.96 -52.39 0.69
N SER A 12 -6.94 -52.92 -0.53
CA SER A 12 -6.47 -52.23 -1.73
C SER A 12 -7.51 -51.17 -2.12
N VAL A 13 -7.18 -49.89 -1.95
CA VAL A 13 -8.00 -48.79 -2.47
C VAL A 13 -7.66 -48.60 -3.95
N SER A 14 -8.61 -48.97 -4.80
CA SER A 14 -8.60 -48.73 -6.24
C SER A 14 -8.54 -47.24 -6.56
N HIS A 15 -7.57 -46.83 -7.38
CA HIS A 15 -7.56 -45.53 -8.04
C HIS A 15 -8.77 -45.40 -8.98
N SER A 16 -9.79 -44.65 -8.57
CA SER A 16 -10.80 -44.13 -9.49
C SER A 16 -10.19 -42.98 -10.30
N ARG A 17 -9.95 -43.26 -11.58
CA ARG A 17 -9.71 -42.22 -12.60
C ARG A 17 -10.94 -41.31 -12.65
N SER A 18 -10.82 -40.07 -12.20
CA SER A 18 -11.81 -39.03 -12.51
C SER A 18 -11.67 -38.64 -13.98
N ALA A 19 -12.77 -38.72 -14.71
CA ALA A 19 -12.87 -38.43 -16.13
C ALA A 19 -12.57 -36.96 -16.43
N ARG A 20 -11.90 -36.73 -17.57
CA ARG A 20 -11.68 -35.42 -18.18
C ARG A 20 -13.02 -34.68 -18.36
N GLY A 21 -13.23 -33.61 -17.59
CA GLY A 21 -14.22 -32.59 -17.90
C GLY A 21 -13.72 -31.71 -19.04
N THR A 22 -14.53 -31.60 -20.08
CA THR A 22 -14.38 -30.76 -21.27
C THR A 22 -14.26 -29.27 -20.91
N THR A 23 -13.35 -28.57 -21.59
CA THR A 23 -13.19 -27.11 -21.55
C THR A 23 -14.45 -26.41 -22.09
N PRO A 24 -15.00 -25.37 -21.44
CA PRO A 24 -16.14 -24.62 -21.98
C PRO A 24 -15.68 -23.71 -23.14
N ARG A 25 -16.56 -23.53 -24.13
CA ARG A 25 -16.31 -22.71 -25.33
C ARG A 25 -16.64 -21.24 -25.04
N VAL A 26 -15.95 -20.34 -25.74
CA VAL A 26 -15.98 -18.87 -25.60
C VAL A 26 -17.36 -18.23 -25.89
N HIS A 27 -18.35 -19.00 -26.37
CA HIS A 27 -19.69 -18.51 -26.71
C HIS A 27 -20.64 -18.34 -25.50
N ASP A 28 -20.29 -18.85 -24.32
CA ASP A 28 -21.16 -18.80 -23.13
C ASP A 28 -21.02 -17.50 -22.30
N LEU A 29 -20.25 -16.50 -22.78
CA LEU A 29 -19.93 -15.26 -22.05
C LEU A 29 -20.83 -14.05 -22.42
N ALA A 30 -21.90 -14.24 -23.20
CA ALA A 30 -22.73 -13.14 -23.67
C ALA A 30 -24.23 -13.34 -23.42
N SER A 31 -24.68 -13.17 -22.17
CA SER A 31 -26.05 -12.73 -21.88
C SER A 31 -26.18 -12.11 -20.48
N THR A 32 -26.86 -10.97 -20.44
CA THR A 32 -27.18 -10.01 -19.36
C THR A 32 -28.01 -10.58 -18.17
N PRO A 33 -28.22 -9.80 -17.08
CA PRO A 33 -28.23 -10.31 -15.70
C PRO A 33 -29.62 -10.76 -15.21
N GLU A 34 -29.70 -11.95 -14.63
CA GLU A 34 -30.83 -12.37 -13.79
C GLU A 34 -30.43 -12.43 -12.30
N ALA A 35 -31.41 -12.10 -11.45
CA ALA A 35 -31.38 -11.99 -10.00
C ALA A 35 -30.65 -13.14 -9.25
N PRO A 36 -30.14 -12.92 -8.02
CA PRO A 36 -29.25 -13.86 -7.34
C PRO A 36 -29.99 -15.16 -6.99
N ARG A 37 -29.68 -16.24 -7.73
CA ARG A 37 -30.07 -17.59 -7.32
C ARG A 37 -28.99 -18.15 -6.39
N THR A 38 -29.41 -18.49 -5.18
CA THR A 38 -28.61 -19.23 -4.21
C THR A 38 -28.29 -20.63 -4.76
N PRO A 39 -27.02 -21.05 -4.83
CA PRO A 39 -26.68 -22.41 -5.21
C PRO A 39 -27.06 -23.36 -4.05
N GLN A 40 -28.18 -24.06 -4.20
CA GLN A 40 -28.48 -25.24 -3.40
C GLN A 40 -27.52 -26.36 -3.83
N TYR A 41 -26.94 -27.05 -2.84
CA TYR A 41 -25.92 -28.12 -2.93
C TYR A 41 -24.44 -27.68 -2.87
N ARG A 42 -24.01 -27.28 -1.67
CA ARG A 42 -22.84 -27.93 -1.03
C ARG A 42 -23.16 -28.21 0.43
N SER A 43 -22.87 -29.43 0.85
CA SER A 43 -23.03 -29.94 2.20
C SER A 43 -22.63 -28.92 3.27
N SER A 44 -23.60 -28.52 4.07
CA SER A 44 -23.39 -27.91 5.38
C SER A 44 -22.74 -28.95 6.29
N SER A 45 -21.42 -28.97 6.38
CA SER A 45 -20.74 -29.56 7.54
C SER A 45 -20.81 -28.53 8.67
N GLY A 46 -21.60 -28.88 9.69
CA GLY A 46 -21.96 -28.16 10.92
C GLY A 46 -21.09 -26.99 11.38
N LEU A 47 -21.73 -25.82 11.49
CA LEU A 47 -21.48 -24.92 12.62
C LEU A 47 -21.84 -25.68 13.91
N TYR A 48 -21.00 -25.56 14.94
CA TYR A 48 -20.99 -26.33 16.20
C TYR A 48 -20.31 -27.71 16.15
N GLY A 49 -19.01 -27.70 15.83
CA GLY A 49 -18.06 -28.69 16.37
C GLY A 49 -17.29 -28.05 17.53
N SER A 50 -17.22 -28.73 18.67
CA SER A 50 -16.31 -28.38 19.78
C SER A 50 -14.86 -28.18 19.27
N PRO A 51 -14.02 -27.35 19.92
CA PRO A 51 -12.65 -27.05 19.49
C PRO A 51 -11.69 -28.22 19.77
N GLY A 52 -11.96 -29.39 19.16
CA GLY A 52 -11.20 -30.61 19.37
C GLY A 52 -10.99 -31.36 18.05
N GLY A 53 -9.75 -31.36 17.56
CA GLY A 53 -9.22 -32.45 16.75
C GLY A 53 -9.27 -32.29 15.23
N SER A 54 -8.54 -31.33 14.67
CA SER A 54 -7.84 -31.60 13.40
C SER A 54 -6.47 -32.22 13.75
N PHE A 55 -6.31 -33.51 13.50
CA PHE A 55 -5.30 -34.38 14.09
C PHE A 55 -3.88 -34.26 13.48
N ARG A 56 -3.48 -33.06 13.06
CA ARG A 56 -2.07 -32.72 12.78
C ARG A 56 -1.77 -31.29 13.19
N THR A 57 -1.36 -31.12 14.44
CA THR A 57 -0.85 -29.86 15.00
C THR A 57 0.35 -29.30 14.22
N GLU A 58 1.02 -30.16 13.43
CA GLU A 58 2.14 -29.80 12.55
C GLU A 58 1.74 -28.96 11.34
N ASP A 59 0.47 -29.02 10.93
CA ASP A 59 -0.07 -28.22 9.81
C ASP A 59 -0.67 -26.88 10.27
N ASP A 60 -0.62 -26.59 11.57
CA ASP A 60 -1.17 -25.36 12.13
C ASP A 60 -0.20 -24.20 11.93
N TYR A 61 -0.75 -23.06 11.50
CA TYR A 61 0.00 -21.82 11.33
C TYR A 61 -0.06 -20.95 12.58
N VAL A 62 1.05 -20.27 12.87
CA VAL A 62 1.06 -19.05 13.68
C VAL A 62 1.22 -17.87 12.73
N VAL A 63 0.40 -16.84 12.90
CA VAL A 63 0.45 -15.63 12.07
C VAL A 63 1.26 -14.57 12.80
N ILE A 64 2.23 -13.98 12.11
CA ILE A 64 3.04 -12.88 12.60
C ILE A 64 2.97 -11.74 11.58
N GLU A 65 2.56 -10.55 12.02
CA GLU A 65 2.63 -9.32 11.25
C GLU A 65 3.82 -8.50 11.74
N LEU A 66 4.79 -8.29 10.84
CA LEU A 66 6.01 -7.56 11.11
C LEU A 66 5.87 -6.11 10.64
N GLY A 67 6.07 -5.17 11.54
CA GLY A 67 6.22 -3.75 11.23
C GLY A 67 7.47 -3.16 11.87
N SER A 68 7.82 -1.93 11.49
CA SER A 68 9.03 -1.26 11.98
C SER A 68 8.96 -0.88 13.47
N ARG A 69 7.75 -0.72 14.03
CA ARG A 69 7.53 -0.32 15.43
C ARG A 69 6.79 -1.37 16.26
N TYR A 70 6.01 -2.22 15.63
CA TYR A 70 5.17 -3.20 16.30
C TYR A 70 5.29 -4.56 15.62
N VAL A 71 5.24 -5.61 16.44
CA VAL A 71 5.05 -6.99 15.96
C VAL A 71 3.73 -7.49 16.49
N LYS A 72 2.85 -7.94 15.61
CA LYS A 72 1.58 -8.54 16.01
C LYS A 72 1.62 -10.04 15.79
N GLY A 73 0.97 -10.79 16.67
CA GLY A 73 0.99 -12.24 16.64
C GLY A 73 -0.30 -12.86 17.16
N GLY A 74 -0.57 -14.10 16.75
CA GLY A 74 -1.80 -14.81 17.09
C GLY A 74 -2.11 -15.97 16.15
N PHE A 75 -3.36 -16.41 16.17
CA PHE A 75 -3.80 -17.61 15.46
C PHE A 75 -4.65 -17.31 14.23
N PRO A 76 -4.58 -18.17 13.20
CA PRO A 76 -5.52 -18.14 12.09
C PRO A 76 -6.97 -18.25 12.57
N GLY A 77 -7.87 -17.52 11.90
CA GLY A 77 -9.30 -17.50 12.22
C GLY A 77 -9.70 -16.45 13.27
N GLU A 78 -8.75 -15.83 13.97
CA GLU A 78 -9.03 -14.74 14.90
C GLU A 78 -9.15 -13.39 14.16
N SER A 79 -10.13 -12.57 14.56
CA SER A 79 -10.41 -11.26 13.95
C SER A 79 -9.39 -10.19 14.33
N SER A 80 -8.80 -10.29 15.51
CA SER A 80 -7.76 -9.40 16.03
C SER A 80 -6.54 -10.20 16.47
N PRO A 81 -5.33 -9.59 16.48
CA PRO A 81 -4.14 -10.26 16.99
C PRO A 81 -4.25 -10.49 18.50
N ARG A 82 -3.70 -11.61 18.98
CA ARG A 82 -3.61 -11.89 20.42
C ARG A 82 -2.66 -10.95 21.14
N CYS A 83 -1.58 -10.56 20.46
CA CYS A 83 -0.59 -9.65 21.02
C CYS A 83 -0.17 -8.61 19.99
N THR A 84 0.07 -7.39 20.47
CA THR A 84 0.77 -6.33 19.75
C THR A 84 1.94 -5.92 20.62
N LEU A 85 3.14 -6.36 20.23
CA LEU A 85 4.36 -6.10 20.96
C LEU A 85 4.98 -4.81 20.46
N SER A 86 5.27 -3.90 21.38
CA SER A 86 5.95 -2.64 21.13
C SER A 86 7.39 -2.70 21.62
N PHE A 87 8.24 -1.87 21.03
CA PHE A 87 9.61 -1.69 21.48
C PHE A 87 9.75 -0.32 22.13
N GLY A 88 10.49 -0.27 23.22
CA GLY A 88 10.88 0.94 23.91
C GLY A 88 12.36 0.90 24.26
N PRO A 89 12.82 1.88 25.06
CA PRO A 89 14.23 2.02 25.41
C PRO A 89 14.78 0.80 26.14
N ASP A 90 13.96 0.12 26.94
CA ASP A 90 14.39 -1.03 27.75
C ASP A 90 14.63 -2.29 26.88
N GLU A 91 13.95 -2.39 25.74
CA GLU A 91 14.14 -3.45 24.74
C GLU A 91 15.41 -3.25 23.89
N GLN A 92 16.00 -2.04 23.88
CA GLN A 92 17.25 -1.72 23.16
C GLN A 92 18.51 -2.34 23.80
N ARG A 93 18.36 -3.00 24.95
CA ARG A 93 19.47 -3.57 25.71
C ARG A 93 20.18 -4.72 24.99
N ARG A 94 21.44 -4.93 25.34
CA ARG A 94 22.20 -6.15 24.99
C ARG A 94 22.44 -7.02 26.21
N VAL A 95 22.87 -8.25 25.96
CA VAL A 95 23.45 -9.07 27.02
C VAL A 95 24.63 -8.31 27.64
N GLY A 96 24.60 -8.12 28.96
CA GLY A 96 25.60 -7.33 29.69
C GLY A 96 25.28 -5.83 29.81
N ASP A 97 24.14 -5.36 29.32
CA ASP A 97 23.66 -4.01 29.60
C ASP A 97 22.96 -3.96 30.97
N TYR A 98 23.66 -3.38 31.96
CA TYR A 98 23.17 -3.24 33.33
C TYR A 98 22.66 -1.83 33.65
N ARG A 99 22.44 -0.97 32.65
CA ARG A 99 22.02 0.43 32.85
C ARG A 99 20.77 0.56 33.71
N GLN A 100 19.82 -0.38 33.63
CA GLN A 100 18.61 -0.40 34.48
C GLN A 100 18.91 -0.43 35.99
N TRP A 101 20.09 -0.89 36.38
CA TRP A 101 20.53 -0.99 37.77
C TRP A 101 21.34 0.23 38.24
N ASP A 102 21.62 1.20 37.35
CA ASP A 102 22.19 2.50 37.72
C ASP A 102 21.09 3.36 38.38
N PRO A 103 21.23 3.78 39.65
CA PRO A 103 20.25 4.65 40.31
C PRO A 103 19.99 5.97 39.57
N ALA A 104 20.97 6.46 38.79
CA ALA A 104 20.84 7.66 37.98
C ALA A 104 20.24 7.41 36.58
N TYR A 105 19.93 6.16 36.22
CA TYR A 105 19.44 5.78 34.90
C TYR A 105 18.13 6.48 34.54
N THR A 106 17.18 6.55 35.47
CA THR A 106 15.87 7.20 35.26
C THR A 106 16.00 8.70 35.00
N GLN A 107 16.99 9.37 35.60
CA GLN A 107 17.26 10.77 35.33
C GLN A 107 18.04 10.99 34.03
N ARG A 108 19.00 10.12 33.71
CA ARG A 108 19.73 10.16 32.43
C ARG A 108 18.86 9.78 31.23
N ARG A 109 17.85 8.92 31.41
CA ARG A 109 16.84 8.53 30.41
C ARG A 109 16.14 9.72 29.76
N ARG A 110 16.06 10.87 30.45
CA ARG A 110 15.46 12.10 29.89
C ARG A 110 16.32 12.75 28.80
N LYS A 111 17.63 12.49 28.77
CA LYS A 111 18.54 13.04 27.77
C LYS A 111 18.74 12.03 26.65
N ARG A 112 18.08 12.28 25.52
CA ARG A 112 18.33 11.51 24.30
C ARG A 112 19.80 11.61 23.91
N PRO A 113 20.45 10.50 23.52
CA PRO A 113 21.78 10.56 22.92
C PRO A 113 21.72 11.45 21.67
N HIS A 114 22.69 12.36 21.51
CA HIS A 114 22.71 13.30 20.39
C HIS A 114 22.81 12.58 19.02
N SER A 115 23.28 11.34 19.00
CA SER A 115 23.41 10.52 17.79
C SER A 115 22.11 9.88 17.30
N TRP A 116 21.03 9.88 18.11
CA TRP A 116 19.81 9.14 17.77
C TRP A 116 18.77 10.02 17.11
N SER A 117 18.13 9.48 16.07
CA SER A 117 17.01 10.12 15.41
C SER A 117 15.73 10.06 16.26
N TRP A 118 14.78 10.97 16.00
CA TRP A 118 13.50 11.02 16.70
C TRP A 118 12.79 9.64 16.69
N GLY A 119 12.48 9.08 17.86
CA GLY A 119 11.71 7.84 17.97
C GLY A 119 12.47 6.54 17.72
N GLN A 120 13.78 6.57 17.47
CA GLN A 120 14.61 5.38 17.19
C GLN A 120 14.61 4.35 18.35
N GLU A 121 14.49 4.81 19.60
CA GLU A 121 14.35 3.96 20.79
C GLU A 121 13.10 3.07 20.77
N TYR A 122 12.09 3.46 20.01
CA TYR A 122 10.80 2.79 19.98
C TYR A 122 10.64 1.91 18.74
N GLU A 123 11.68 1.80 17.91
CA GLU A 123 11.68 1.02 16.67
C GLU A 123 12.30 -0.37 16.89
N LEU A 124 11.69 -1.37 16.24
CA LEU A 124 12.32 -2.67 16.04
C LEU A 124 13.53 -2.52 15.11
N TYR A 125 13.29 -1.94 13.95
CA TYR A 125 14.29 -1.64 12.93
C TYR A 125 13.98 -0.29 12.25
N PRO A 126 14.99 0.54 11.95
CA PRO A 126 14.87 1.62 11.00
C PRO A 126 15.04 1.10 9.56
N LEU A 127 14.67 1.92 8.56
CA LEU A 127 14.85 1.56 7.15
C LEU A 127 16.28 1.81 6.64
N ASP A 128 16.96 2.82 7.19
CA ASP A 128 18.38 3.06 6.90
C ASP A 128 19.22 2.18 7.82
N LEU A 129 19.92 1.20 7.24
CA LEU A 129 20.67 0.19 7.96
C LEU A 129 22.17 0.47 8.07
N ARG A 130 22.66 1.61 7.55
CA ARG A 130 24.10 1.89 7.48
C ARG A 130 24.79 1.89 8.85
N ASP A 131 24.14 2.49 9.84
CA ASP A 131 24.66 2.62 11.21
C ASP A 131 23.91 1.72 12.21
N VAL A 132 23.24 0.69 11.70
CA VAL A 132 22.36 -0.17 12.50
C VAL A 132 23.01 -1.51 12.71
N ASP A 133 23.16 -1.88 13.97
CA ASP A 133 23.54 -3.24 14.29
C ASP A 133 22.34 -4.18 14.13
N VAL A 134 22.38 -4.95 13.05
CA VAL A 134 21.34 -5.92 12.69
C VAL A 134 21.22 -7.04 13.74
N GLY A 135 22.31 -7.39 14.42
CA GLY A 135 22.28 -8.37 15.52
C GLY A 135 21.41 -7.90 16.69
N LEU A 136 21.39 -6.59 16.99
CA LEU A 136 20.47 -6.04 17.99
C LEU A 136 19.00 -6.18 17.55
N VAL A 137 18.72 -6.02 16.26
CA VAL A 137 17.37 -6.22 15.72
C VAL A 137 16.93 -7.68 15.93
N GLY A 138 17.84 -8.63 15.68
CA GLY A 138 17.64 -10.04 15.98
C GLY A 138 17.34 -10.30 17.45
N ASP A 139 18.17 -9.77 18.36
CA ASP A 139 17.98 -9.89 19.81
C ASP A 139 16.61 -9.33 20.27
N LYS A 140 16.22 -8.15 19.77
CA LYS A 140 14.92 -7.54 20.07
C LYS A 140 13.77 -8.43 19.59
N PHE A 141 13.85 -8.89 18.36
CA PHE A 141 12.81 -9.72 17.77
C PHE A 141 12.71 -11.07 18.48
N GLN A 142 13.84 -11.68 18.85
CA GLN A 142 13.89 -12.92 19.62
C GLN A 142 13.23 -12.76 21.00
N ARG A 143 13.48 -11.66 21.71
CA ARG A 143 12.81 -11.37 22.99
C ARG A 143 11.31 -11.17 22.81
N ALA A 144 10.90 -10.45 21.78
CA ALA A 144 9.49 -10.28 21.44
C ALA A 144 8.82 -11.63 21.15
N MET A 145 9.48 -12.52 20.39
CA MET A 145 8.97 -13.87 20.14
C MET A 145 8.89 -14.70 21.41
N ARG A 146 9.91 -14.65 22.28
CA ARG A 146 9.85 -15.33 23.58
C ARG A 146 8.66 -14.86 24.42
N GLU A 147 8.41 -13.55 24.46
CA GLU A 147 7.23 -13.01 25.15
C GLU A 147 5.94 -13.46 24.49
N ALA A 148 5.84 -13.39 23.16
CA ALA A 148 4.67 -13.83 22.38
C ALA A 148 4.31 -15.29 22.72
N TYR A 149 5.26 -16.20 22.61
CA TYR A 149 5.04 -17.64 22.85
C TYR A 149 4.71 -17.95 24.31
N THR A 150 5.42 -17.32 25.26
CA THR A 150 5.28 -17.64 26.70
C THR A 150 4.03 -17.02 27.31
N LYS A 151 3.72 -15.76 26.98
CA LYS A 151 2.67 -14.96 27.66
C LYS A 151 1.35 -14.94 26.89
N TYR A 152 1.38 -14.95 25.56
CA TYR A 152 0.20 -14.70 24.75
C TYR A 152 -0.30 -15.95 24.00
N PHE A 153 0.61 -16.71 23.38
CA PHE A 153 0.24 -17.91 22.63
C PHE A 153 -0.02 -19.09 23.54
N MET A 154 0.76 -19.23 24.63
CA MET A 154 0.64 -20.31 25.61
C MET A 154 0.53 -21.69 24.94
N LEU A 155 1.41 -21.92 23.95
CA LEU A 155 1.41 -23.14 23.14
C LEU A 155 2.36 -24.18 23.73
N ASP A 156 2.02 -25.44 23.46
CA ASP A 156 2.95 -26.57 23.62
C ASP A 156 4.25 -26.34 22.82
N PRO A 157 5.38 -26.94 23.22
CA PRO A 157 6.68 -26.78 22.57
C PRO A 157 6.77 -27.43 21.17
N LYS A 158 5.65 -27.84 20.57
CA LYS A 158 5.63 -28.44 19.25
C LYS A 158 5.90 -27.38 18.18
N PRO A 159 6.79 -27.65 17.22
CA PRO A 159 7.08 -26.72 16.14
C PRO A 159 5.84 -26.53 15.25
N ARG A 160 5.54 -25.27 14.91
CA ARG A 160 4.40 -24.88 14.07
C ARG A 160 4.86 -24.02 12.91
N ARG A 161 4.14 -24.10 11.80
CA ARG A 161 4.43 -23.32 10.58
C ARG A 161 4.16 -21.85 10.88
N VAL A 162 4.93 -20.94 10.28
CA VAL A 162 4.74 -19.50 10.49
C VAL A 162 4.31 -18.85 9.18
N LEU A 163 3.24 -18.07 9.22
CA LEU A 163 2.89 -17.14 8.15
C LEU A 163 3.35 -15.75 8.58
N LEU A 164 4.32 -15.20 7.84
CA LEU A 164 4.91 -13.90 8.10
C LEU A 164 4.36 -12.87 7.11
N ALA A 165 3.54 -11.97 7.61
CA ALA A 165 3.08 -10.79 6.89
C ALA A 165 4.12 -9.66 7.05
N MET A 166 4.65 -9.16 5.93
CA MET A 166 5.72 -8.16 5.95
C MET A 166 5.59 -7.14 4.80
N PRO A 167 6.11 -5.90 4.96
CA PRO A 167 6.09 -4.88 3.91
C PRO A 167 6.83 -5.33 2.63
N PRO A 168 6.39 -4.83 1.46
CA PRO A 168 7.12 -5.06 0.21
C PRO A 168 8.49 -4.35 0.28
N ARG A 169 9.54 -4.98 -0.27
CA ARG A 169 10.92 -4.46 -0.31
C ARG A 169 11.56 -4.14 1.04
N MET A 170 11.37 -5.03 2.02
CA MET A 170 12.24 -5.07 3.20
C MET A 170 13.70 -5.41 2.80
N PRO A 171 14.72 -4.74 3.36
CA PRO A 171 16.12 -5.09 3.12
C PRO A 171 16.45 -6.55 3.45
N HIS A 172 17.22 -7.22 2.59
CA HIS A 172 17.58 -8.64 2.74
C HIS A 172 18.24 -8.96 4.08
N ALA A 173 19.04 -8.05 4.63
CA ALA A 173 19.66 -8.22 5.95
C ALA A 173 18.62 -8.39 7.06
N LEU A 174 17.52 -7.61 7.03
CA LEU A 174 16.45 -7.75 8.02
C LEU A 174 15.64 -9.04 7.81
N ILE A 175 15.39 -9.41 6.55
CA ILE A 175 14.72 -10.67 6.22
C ILE A 175 15.53 -11.85 6.74
N ALA A 176 16.85 -11.84 6.54
CA ALA A 176 17.76 -12.88 7.06
C ALA A 176 17.61 -13.03 8.56
N THR A 177 17.77 -11.93 9.29
CA THR A 177 17.76 -11.93 10.76
C THR A 177 16.41 -12.34 11.33
N VAL A 178 15.29 -11.92 10.73
CA VAL A 178 13.95 -12.34 11.16
C VAL A 178 13.77 -13.84 10.92
N LEU A 179 14.17 -14.36 9.75
CA LEU A 179 14.08 -15.78 9.44
C LEU A 179 14.99 -16.63 10.33
N GLU A 180 16.23 -16.19 10.58
CA GLU A 180 17.15 -16.83 11.52
C GLU A 180 16.50 -16.99 12.89
N VAL A 181 15.90 -15.92 13.45
CA VAL A 181 15.20 -16.01 14.74
C VAL A 181 14.02 -16.99 14.68
N LEU A 182 13.20 -16.98 13.62
CA LEU A 182 12.05 -17.87 13.49
C LEU A 182 12.47 -19.35 13.37
N PHE A 183 13.54 -19.64 12.64
CA PHE A 183 14.04 -21.01 12.46
C PHE A 183 14.85 -21.50 13.66
N GLU A 184 15.73 -20.67 14.22
CA GLU A 184 16.61 -21.06 15.32
C GLU A 184 15.91 -21.00 16.68
N SER A 185 15.19 -19.92 16.99
CA SER A 185 14.58 -19.74 18.32
C SER A 185 13.16 -20.26 18.42
N CYS A 186 12.32 -20.02 17.41
CA CYS A 186 10.93 -20.53 17.40
C CYS A 186 10.81 -21.95 16.83
N HIS A 187 11.89 -22.48 16.26
CA HIS A 187 11.94 -23.80 15.65
C HIS A 187 10.85 -24.05 14.60
N ALA A 188 10.43 -23.01 13.87
CA ALA A 188 9.43 -23.16 12.82
C ALA A 188 9.93 -24.17 11.75
N PRO A 189 9.12 -25.15 11.32
CA PRO A 189 9.53 -26.09 10.29
C PRO A 189 9.57 -25.44 8.91
N SER A 190 8.66 -24.49 8.66
CA SER A 190 8.61 -23.68 7.44
C SER A 190 8.05 -22.29 7.72
N VAL A 191 8.50 -21.29 6.98
CA VAL A 191 7.96 -19.93 7.00
C VAL A 191 7.40 -19.56 5.63
N THR A 192 6.16 -19.06 5.59
CA THR A 192 5.51 -18.53 4.39
C THR A 192 5.52 -17.00 4.43
N LEU A 193 6.10 -16.34 3.43
CA LEU A 193 6.13 -14.88 3.33
C LEU A 193 4.94 -14.37 2.52
N LEU A 194 4.21 -13.41 3.08
CA LEU A 194 3.11 -12.72 2.39
C LEU A 194 3.23 -11.22 2.54
N SER A 195 2.86 -10.51 1.48
CA SER A 195 3.00 -9.06 1.42
C SER A 195 1.84 -8.34 2.12
N SER A 196 2.15 -7.38 2.97
CA SER A 196 1.17 -6.56 3.69
C SER A 196 0.08 -5.94 2.80
N PRO A 197 0.38 -5.24 1.68
CA PRO A 197 -0.65 -4.68 0.79
C PRO A 197 -1.56 -5.74 0.15
N LEU A 198 -1.01 -6.91 -0.19
CA LEU A 198 -1.81 -8.02 -0.72
C LEU A 198 -2.84 -8.47 0.34
N LEU A 199 -2.38 -8.67 1.57
CA LEU A 199 -3.23 -9.09 2.68
C LEU A 199 -4.28 -8.03 3.04
N ALA A 200 -3.93 -6.74 3.01
CA ALA A 200 -4.89 -5.65 3.20
C ALA A 200 -5.97 -5.62 2.11
N THR A 201 -5.62 -6.00 0.87
CA THR A 201 -6.57 -6.13 -0.26
C THR A 201 -7.53 -7.30 -0.05
N VAL A 202 -7.01 -8.44 0.42
CA VAL A 202 -7.82 -9.63 0.76
C VAL A 202 -8.76 -9.31 1.93
N ALA A 203 -8.28 -8.60 2.94
CA ALA A 203 -9.08 -8.16 4.09
C ALA A 203 -10.22 -7.19 3.72
N ALA A 204 -10.09 -6.47 2.61
CA ALA A 204 -11.14 -5.63 2.05
C ALA A 204 -12.15 -6.42 1.18
N GLY A 205 -11.95 -7.73 1.00
CA GLY A 205 -12.78 -8.56 0.11
C GLY A 205 -12.56 -8.25 -1.38
N LEU A 206 -11.40 -7.69 -1.74
CA LEU A 206 -11.09 -7.27 -3.10
C LEU A 206 -10.05 -8.19 -3.76
N ARG A 207 -10.09 -8.24 -5.10
CA ARG A 207 -9.05 -8.86 -5.95
C ARG A 207 -8.02 -7.87 -6.48
N SER A 208 -8.38 -6.59 -6.53
CA SER A 208 -7.56 -5.52 -7.07
C SER A 208 -7.89 -4.22 -6.34
N ALA A 209 -6.87 -3.48 -5.93
CA ALA A 209 -6.98 -2.26 -5.15
C ALA A 209 -5.71 -1.41 -5.30
N LEU A 210 -5.81 -0.12 -4.98
CA LEU A 210 -4.65 0.69 -4.64
C LEU A 210 -4.52 0.73 -3.12
N VAL A 211 -3.49 0.11 -2.57
CA VAL A 211 -3.25 0.12 -1.11
C VAL A 211 -2.29 1.24 -0.78
N VAL A 212 -2.73 2.14 0.09
CA VAL A 212 -1.94 3.24 0.67
C VAL A 212 -1.67 2.89 2.13
N ASP A 213 -0.49 2.37 2.43
CA ASP A 213 -0.06 2.01 3.78
C ASP A 213 0.75 3.16 4.39
N ILE A 214 0.14 3.91 5.32
CA ILE A 214 0.76 5.03 6.03
C ILE A 214 1.40 4.50 7.31
N GLY A 215 2.63 4.01 7.17
CA GLY A 215 3.41 3.37 8.22
C GLY A 215 4.11 4.35 9.17
N TRP A 216 5.06 3.82 9.93
CA TRP A 216 5.88 4.63 10.84
C TRP A 216 7.03 5.33 10.11
N ALA A 217 7.85 4.58 9.38
CA ALA A 217 9.06 5.10 8.73
C ALA A 217 8.80 5.63 7.31
N GLU A 218 7.88 5.01 6.57
CA GLU A 218 7.52 5.41 5.20
C GLU A 218 6.03 5.20 4.96
N THR A 219 5.51 5.89 3.95
CA THR A 219 4.21 5.61 3.34
C THR A 219 4.44 4.90 2.02
N VAL A 220 3.82 3.73 1.85
CA VAL A 220 3.94 2.91 0.63
C VAL A 220 2.60 2.89 -0.10
N VAL A 221 2.62 3.16 -1.40
CA VAL A 221 1.47 3.04 -2.28
C VAL A 221 1.71 1.90 -3.25
N THR A 222 0.97 0.81 -3.08
CA THR A 222 1.08 -0.41 -3.88
C THR A 222 -0.20 -0.66 -4.66
N ALA A 223 -0.07 -0.78 -5.98
CA ALA A 223 -1.16 -1.20 -6.84
C ALA A 223 -1.20 -2.74 -6.91
N VAL A 224 -2.30 -3.31 -6.45
CA VAL A 224 -2.57 -4.75 -6.52
C VAL A 224 -3.61 -5.00 -7.61
N TYR A 225 -3.31 -5.89 -8.53
CA TYR A 225 -4.21 -6.32 -9.60
C TYR A 225 -4.22 -7.85 -9.68
N GLU A 226 -5.41 -8.46 -9.66
CA GLU A 226 -5.58 -9.92 -9.59
C GLU A 226 -4.63 -10.61 -8.58
N TYR A 227 -4.58 -10.11 -7.34
CA TYR A 227 -3.71 -10.60 -6.26
C TYR A 227 -2.20 -10.53 -6.54
N ARG A 228 -1.77 -9.75 -7.53
CA ARG A 228 -0.35 -9.47 -7.83
C ARG A 228 -0.03 -8.00 -7.65
N GLU A 229 1.15 -7.72 -7.14
CA GLU A 229 1.67 -6.36 -7.04
C GLU A 229 2.21 -5.91 -8.39
N VAL A 230 1.61 -4.85 -8.94
CA VAL A 230 1.96 -4.32 -10.27
C VAL A 230 2.99 -3.21 -10.16
N SER A 231 2.74 -2.25 -9.27
CA SER A 231 3.58 -1.07 -9.09
C SER A 231 3.57 -0.65 -7.64
N GLU A 232 4.68 -0.06 -7.20
CA GLU A 232 4.89 0.42 -5.84
C GLU A 232 5.63 1.76 -5.91
N ARG A 233 5.23 2.72 -5.07
CA ARG A 233 5.98 3.94 -4.80
C ARG A 233 5.99 4.22 -3.31
N ARG A 234 7.01 4.93 -2.83
CA ARG A 234 7.20 5.23 -1.41
C ARG A 234 7.46 6.70 -1.16
N SER A 235 7.22 7.15 0.06
CA SER A 235 7.62 8.46 0.56
C SER A 235 8.00 8.36 2.04
N VAL A 236 9.01 9.09 2.47
CA VAL A 236 9.42 9.17 3.89
C VAL A 236 8.40 9.94 4.75
N ARG A 237 7.42 10.58 4.12
CA ARG A 237 6.31 11.26 4.81
C ARG A 237 5.38 10.24 5.46
N ALA A 238 5.59 10.00 6.74
CA ALA A 238 4.94 8.93 7.51
C ALA A 238 4.74 9.33 8.98
N GLY A 239 4.51 8.36 9.87
CA GLY A 239 4.25 8.59 11.29
C GLY A 239 5.42 9.21 12.08
N LYS A 240 6.67 8.87 11.72
CA LYS A 240 7.89 9.37 12.40
C LYS A 240 8.04 10.89 12.27
N PRO A 241 8.10 11.49 11.07
CA PRO A 241 8.17 12.95 10.94
C PRO A 241 6.90 13.64 11.45
N LEU A 242 5.74 12.98 11.40
CA LEU A 242 4.49 13.50 11.95
C LEU A 242 4.56 13.65 13.48
N SER A 243 5.08 12.65 14.18
CA SER A 243 5.32 12.69 15.63
C SER A 243 6.37 13.73 16.00
N GLU A 244 7.45 13.85 15.22
CA GLU A 244 8.46 14.89 15.43
C GLU A 244 7.88 16.29 15.25
N GLN A 245 7.05 16.50 14.22
CA GLN A 245 6.41 17.78 13.99
C GLN A 245 5.37 18.13 15.06
N MET A 246 4.68 17.14 15.62
CA MET A 246 3.82 17.33 16.79
C MET A 246 4.64 17.80 18.00
N ALA A 247 5.78 17.18 18.27
CA ALA A 247 6.66 17.61 19.36
C ALA A 247 7.18 19.03 19.16
N LYS A 248 7.56 19.40 17.93
CA LYS A 248 7.97 20.77 17.59
C LYS A 248 6.85 21.77 17.87
N LEU A 249 5.61 21.45 17.49
CA LEU A 249 4.44 22.28 17.78
C LEU A 249 4.25 22.45 19.29
N LEU A 250 4.25 21.36 20.06
CA LEU A 250 4.04 21.41 21.50
C LEU A 250 5.15 22.20 22.21
N ASN A 251 6.41 22.02 21.81
CA ASN A 251 7.52 22.81 22.36
C ASN A 251 7.36 24.30 22.04
N THR A 252 6.97 24.66 20.81
CA THR A 252 6.75 26.09 20.47
C THR A 252 5.66 26.72 21.32
N GLN A 253 4.54 26.03 21.52
CA GLN A 253 3.43 26.55 22.33
C GLN A 253 3.80 26.63 23.82
N LEU A 254 4.53 25.65 24.34
CA LEU A 254 5.05 25.69 25.72
C LEU A 254 6.05 26.81 25.95
N ASP A 255 6.93 27.06 24.97
CA ASP A 255 7.93 28.13 25.05
C ASP A 255 7.26 29.51 24.95
N ASP A 256 6.18 29.65 24.16
CA ASP A 256 5.40 30.89 24.03
C ASP A 256 4.60 31.20 25.32
N ASP A 257 4.07 30.18 26.00
CA ASP A 257 3.37 30.32 27.28
C ASP A 257 4.32 30.55 28.47
N ALA A 258 5.62 30.25 28.31
CA ALA A 258 6.58 30.33 29.39
C ALA A 258 7.12 31.77 29.60
N ALA A 259 7.50 32.06 30.85
CA ALA A 259 8.08 33.36 31.18
C ALA A 259 9.40 33.61 30.40
N PRO A 260 9.70 34.86 30.00
CA PRO A 260 10.91 35.18 29.26
C PRO A 260 12.16 34.79 30.05
N GLY A 261 13.02 33.96 29.45
CA GLY A 261 14.25 33.44 30.08
C GLY A 261 14.11 32.06 30.75
N SER A 262 12.95 31.43 30.67
CA SER A 262 12.76 30.03 31.06
C SER A 262 13.59 29.07 30.18
N PRO A 263 14.00 27.89 30.71
CA PRO A 263 14.65 26.89 29.89
C PRO A 263 13.69 26.37 28.82
N LYS A 264 14.21 26.15 27.60
CA LYS A 264 13.41 25.58 26.50
C LYS A 264 12.74 24.29 26.91
N SER A 265 11.46 24.17 26.58
CA SER A 265 10.69 22.95 26.76
C SER A 265 11.29 21.80 25.96
N ASN A 266 11.17 20.59 26.49
CA ASN A 266 11.65 19.37 25.86
C ASN A 266 10.62 18.26 26.01
N VAL A 267 9.60 18.30 25.16
CA VAL A 267 8.57 17.26 25.07
C VAL A 267 9.20 15.95 24.62
N SER A 268 8.97 14.90 25.42
CA SER A 268 9.48 13.56 25.14
C SER A 268 8.75 12.88 23.98
N PHE A 269 9.29 11.76 23.51
CA PHE A 269 8.67 11.01 22.42
C PHE A 269 7.30 10.44 22.82
N GLU A 270 7.24 9.86 24.02
CA GLU A 270 6.03 9.25 24.56
C GLU A 270 4.89 10.28 24.68
N GLU A 271 5.20 11.48 25.20
CA GLU A 271 4.23 12.58 25.35
C GLU A 271 3.73 13.07 23.97
N ALA A 272 4.64 13.36 23.03
CA ALA A 272 4.24 13.81 21.70
C ALA A 272 3.42 12.75 20.95
N ASN A 273 3.79 11.47 21.07
CA ASN A 273 3.05 10.37 20.46
C ASN A 273 1.68 10.18 21.13
N GLU A 274 1.58 10.31 22.44
CA GLU A 274 0.30 10.24 23.16
C GLU A 274 -0.65 11.35 22.70
N VAL A 275 -0.20 12.60 22.66
CA VAL A 275 -0.98 13.74 22.14
C VAL A 275 -1.41 13.48 20.69
N LEU A 276 -0.48 13.07 19.82
CA LEU A 276 -0.80 12.77 18.43
C LEU A 276 -1.88 11.69 18.29
N THR A 277 -1.81 10.62 19.08
CA THR A 277 -2.78 9.51 19.01
C THR A 277 -4.15 9.84 19.59
N ARG A 278 -4.21 10.70 20.62
CA ARG A 278 -5.47 11.02 21.31
C ARG A 278 -6.22 12.19 20.67
N VAL A 279 -5.50 13.24 20.27
CA VAL A 279 -6.11 14.51 19.85
C VAL A 279 -5.64 15.01 18.49
N GLY A 280 -4.68 14.32 17.85
CA GLY A 280 -4.26 14.64 16.49
C GLY A 280 -5.36 14.38 15.47
N TRP A 281 -5.54 15.30 14.53
CA TRP A 281 -6.55 15.21 13.48
C TRP A 281 -6.09 15.90 12.20
N CYS A 282 -6.84 15.73 11.10
CA CYS A 282 -6.52 16.31 9.80
C CYS A 282 -7.66 17.23 9.33
N LYS A 283 -7.34 18.42 8.82
CA LYS A 283 -8.37 19.36 8.32
C LYS A 283 -9.03 18.81 7.06
N THR A 284 -10.27 19.23 6.84
CA THR A 284 -10.92 19.05 5.55
C THR A 284 -10.21 19.89 4.49
N ARG A 285 -10.35 19.50 3.22
CA ARG A 285 -9.78 20.27 2.12
C ARG A 285 -10.43 21.67 2.12
N PRO A 286 -9.65 22.77 2.14
CA PRO A 286 -10.23 24.11 2.10
C PRO A 286 -11.06 24.24 0.83
N LYS A 287 -12.33 24.62 0.97
CA LYS A 287 -13.15 25.00 -0.18
C LYS A 287 -12.48 26.24 -0.78
N SER A 288 -11.79 26.09 -1.90
CA SER A 288 -11.31 27.25 -2.66
C SER A 288 -12.52 28.15 -2.87
N ASN A 289 -12.46 29.41 -2.45
CA ASN A 289 -13.44 30.44 -2.78
C ASN A 289 -13.51 30.53 -4.31
N ARG A 290 -14.35 29.70 -4.93
CA ARG A 290 -14.79 29.88 -6.31
C ARG A 290 -15.73 31.08 -6.30
N ARG A 291 -15.15 32.28 -6.29
CA ARG A 291 -15.76 33.37 -7.03
C ARG A 291 -15.94 32.87 -8.47
N THR A 292 -17.20 32.74 -8.87
CA THR A 292 -17.71 32.70 -10.25
C THR A 292 -17.15 31.62 -11.19
N LEU A 293 -17.99 30.62 -11.50
CA LEU A 293 -18.34 30.30 -12.89
C LEU A 293 -19.79 29.80 -12.88
N TYR A 294 -20.69 30.63 -13.41
CA TYR A 294 -22.10 30.31 -13.66
C TYR A 294 -22.19 29.03 -14.51
N PHE A 295 -22.71 27.95 -13.94
CA PHE A 295 -23.32 26.87 -14.69
C PHE A 295 -24.82 26.93 -14.39
N PRO A 296 -25.68 27.27 -15.37
CA PRO A 296 -27.11 27.17 -15.17
C PRO A 296 -27.53 25.74 -15.53
N ALA A 297 -27.73 24.86 -14.54
CA ALA A 297 -28.73 23.79 -14.62
C ALA A 297 -28.81 22.94 -13.34
N ARG A 298 -30.04 22.92 -12.80
CA ARG A 298 -30.66 21.94 -11.89
C ARG A 298 -30.37 22.08 -10.39
N GLU A 299 -31.16 22.99 -9.81
CA GLU A 299 -31.91 22.82 -8.56
C GLU A 299 -31.55 21.59 -7.70
N ALA A 300 -30.59 21.79 -6.81
CA ALA A 300 -30.74 21.32 -5.44
C ALA A 300 -30.96 22.59 -4.61
N PRO A 301 -31.95 22.64 -3.69
CA PRO A 301 -32.05 23.75 -2.77
C PRO A 301 -30.80 23.69 -1.88
N VAL A 302 -29.84 24.54 -2.19
CA VAL A 302 -28.80 24.92 -1.25
C VAL A 302 -29.58 25.58 -0.12
N LEU A 303 -29.69 24.87 1.01
CA LEU A 303 -29.93 25.52 2.27
C LEU A 303 -28.78 26.52 2.42
N ASP A 304 -29.07 27.79 2.15
CA ASP A 304 -28.25 28.90 2.61
C ASP A 304 -28.17 28.73 4.13
N GLU A 305 -27.07 28.13 4.58
CA GLU A 305 -26.73 28.02 5.99
C GLU A 305 -26.65 29.47 6.50
N PHE A 306 -27.65 29.85 7.28
CA PHE A 306 -27.80 31.11 8.00
C PHE A 306 -26.43 31.72 8.38
N GLU A 307 -26.07 32.83 7.73
CA GLU A 307 -24.88 33.65 8.03
C GLU A 307 -24.96 34.42 9.38
N ASP A 308 -25.92 34.10 10.25
CA ASP A 308 -26.19 34.82 11.51
C ASP A 308 -26.05 33.92 12.76
N ALA A 309 -25.22 32.87 12.73
CA ALA A 309 -24.78 32.23 13.96
C ALA A 309 -23.59 33.03 14.54
N PRO A 310 -23.61 33.47 15.82
CA PRO A 310 -22.44 34.09 16.43
C PRO A 310 -21.28 33.09 16.34
N GLU A 311 -20.21 33.50 15.66
CA GLU A 311 -18.99 32.72 15.44
C GLU A 311 -18.44 32.32 16.82
N ALA A 312 -18.75 31.09 17.24
CA ALA A 312 -18.28 30.58 18.52
C ALA A 312 -16.74 30.62 18.50
N PRO A 313 -16.09 31.09 19.57
CA PRO A 313 -14.63 31.12 19.60
C PRO A 313 -14.08 29.73 19.34
N ASP A 314 -12.99 29.66 18.57
CA ASP A 314 -12.37 28.39 18.21
C ASP A 314 -12.12 27.55 19.48
N PRO A 315 -12.51 26.27 19.49
CA PRO A 315 -12.43 25.45 20.68
C PRO A 315 -10.97 25.27 21.10
N THR A 316 -10.71 25.43 22.40
CA THR A 316 -9.40 25.21 23.01
C THR A 316 -9.36 23.86 23.72
N ILE A 317 -8.17 23.30 23.85
CA ILE A 317 -7.95 22.05 24.58
C ILE A 317 -6.75 22.21 25.52
N THR A 318 -6.91 21.71 26.74
CA THR A 318 -5.85 21.70 27.74
C THR A 318 -5.19 20.32 27.78
N ILE A 319 -3.88 20.30 27.58
CA ILE A 319 -3.05 19.09 27.57
C ILE A 319 -2.19 19.08 28.83
N PRO A 320 -2.36 18.08 29.73
CA PRO A 320 -1.54 17.98 30.92
C PRO A 320 -0.19 17.30 30.64
N PHE A 321 0.89 17.85 31.18
CA PHE A 321 2.24 17.30 31.15
C PHE A 321 2.71 16.95 32.57
N PRO A 322 2.22 15.83 33.14
CA PRO A 322 2.46 15.49 34.56
C PRO A 322 3.92 15.12 34.85
N ARG A 323 4.71 14.77 33.83
CA ARG A 323 6.11 14.36 33.96
C ARG A 323 7.08 15.54 33.97
N HIS A 324 6.60 16.75 33.66
CA HIS A 324 7.40 17.97 33.73
C HIS A 324 7.66 18.35 35.19
N SER A 325 8.71 19.13 35.42
CA SER A 325 9.09 19.61 36.75
C SER A 325 9.28 21.13 36.69
N PRO A 326 8.31 21.93 37.17
CA PRO A 326 7.00 21.52 37.73
C PRO A 326 6.05 20.91 36.68
N PRO A 327 5.00 20.17 37.09
CA PRO A 327 3.94 19.75 36.18
C PRO A 327 3.32 20.95 35.48
N THR A 328 3.19 20.88 34.16
CA THR A 328 2.69 21.95 33.32
C THR A 328 1.39 21.55 32.64
N GLU A 329 0.54 22.52 32.36
CA GLU A 329 -0.66 22.35 31.55
C GLU A 329 -0.58 23.33 30.39
N LEU A 330 -0.80 22.85 29.17
CA LEU A 330 -0.72 23.65 27.97
C LEU A 330 -2.13 23.83 27.40
N THR A 331 -2.57 25.07 27.18
CA THR A 331 -3.86 25.34 26.53
C THR A 331 -3.63 25.80 25.10
N ILE A 332 -4.06 25.01 24.13
CA ILE A 332 -3.87 25.30 22.69
C ILE A 332 -5.19 25.36 21.94
N MET A 333 -5.18 26.05 20.81
CA MET A 333 -6.30 25.99 19.86
C MET A 333 -6.40 24.58 19.27
N PHE A 334 -7.60 24.00 19.27
CA PHE A 334 -7.81 22.66 18.70
C PHE A 334 -7.48 22.63 17.20
N ALA A 335 -7.66 23.75 16.50
CA ALA A 335 -7.29 23.92 15.09
C ALA A 335 -5.79 23.75 14.81
N ASP A 336 -4.94 24.01 15.81
CA ASP A 336 -3.49 23.96 15.66
C ASP A 336 -2.96 22.54 15.70
N LEU A 337 -3.65 21.63 16.38
CA LEU A 337 -3.31 20.21 16.42
C LEU A 337 -3.36 19.51 15.06
N ALA A 338 -3.99 20.13 14.06
CA ALA A 338 -3.98 19.62 12.68
C ALA A 338 -2.80 20.12 11.83
N LYS A 339 -2.09 21.18 12.26
CA LYS A 339 -0.92 21.73 11.54
C LYS A 339 0.17 20.67 11.24
N PRO A 340 0.47 19.70 12.13
CA PRO A 340 1.46 18.65 11.84
C PRO A 340 1.06 17.79 10.65
N ALA A 341 -0.21 17.39 10.54
CA ALA A 341 -0.71 16.60 9.42
C ALA A 341 -0.68 17.39 8.11
N GLU A 342 -1.10 18.67 8.14
CA GLU A 342 -1.01 19.56 6.97
C GLU A 342 0.42 19.68 6.45
N LYS A 343 1.37 19.97 7.35
CA LYS A 343 2.78 20.20 6.96
C LYS A 343 3.46 18.92 6.48
N VAL A 344 3.32 17.81 7.20
CA VAL A 344 4.07 16.58 6.92
C VAL A 344 3.44 15.76 5.80
N LEU A 345 2.12 15.62 5.75
CA LEU A 345 1.47 14.70 4.81
C LEU A 345 1.10 15.39 3.48
N PHE A 346 0.68 16.66 3.52
CA PHE A 346 0.16 17.36 2.34
C PHE A 346 1.08 18.48 1.83
N SER A 347 1.61 19.34 2.69
CA SER A 347 2.52 20.45 2.35
C SER A 347 2.09 21.23 1.11
N ILE A 348 0.83 21.65 1.09
CA ILE A 348 0.16 22.24 -0.09
C ILE A 348 0.83 23.55 -0.53
N GLU A 349 1.41 24.30 0.42
CA GLU A 349 2.05 25.59 0.16
C GLU A 349 3.37 25.45 -0.62
N THR A 350 3.98 24.27 -0.60
CA THR A 350 5.28 24.01 -1.21
C THR A 350 5.10 23.55 -2.66
N PRO A 351 5.76 24.18 -3.64
CA PRO A 351 5.66 23.76 -5.03
C PRO A 351 6.26 22.36 -5.24
N LEU A 352 5.71 21.61 -6.19
CA LEU A 352 6.11 20.22 -6.46
C LEU A 352 7.60 20.06 -6.84
N SER A 353 8.24 21.12 -7.34
CA SER A 353 9.66 21.14 -7.72
C SER A 353 10.63 21.10 -6.54
N GLU A 354 10.18 21.44 -5.34
CA GLU A 354 11.02 21.44 -4.14
C GLU A 354 11.10 20.06 -3.48
N PHE A 355 10.20 19.14 -3.83
CA PHE A 355 10.20 17.80 -3.27
C PHE A 355 11.12 16.87 -4.04
N ASP A 356 11.95 16.12 -3.32
CA ASP A 356 12.59 14.92 -3.84
C ASP A 356 11.53 13.83 -4.13
N ASP A 357 11.87 12.90 -5.01
CA ASP A 357 11.00 11.78 -5.39
C ASP A 357 10.66 10.87 -4.18
N ASN A 358 11.53 10.84 -3.16
CA ASN A 358 11.31 10.11 -1.92
C ASN A 358 10.54 10.89 -0.84
N GLU A 359 10.21 12.16 -1.07
CA GLU A 359 9.55 13.04 -0.08
C GLU A 359 8.19 13.57 -0.56
N LEU A 360 7.62 12.93 -1.58
CA LEU A 360 6.37 13.38 -2.19
C LEU A 360 5.21 13.39 -1.18
N PRO A 361 4.37 14.45 -1.19
CA PRO A 361 3.12 14.47 -0.45
C PRO A 361 2.17 13.32 -0.84
N LEU A 362 1.30 12.89 0.09
CA LEU A 362 0.48 11.69 -0.10
C LEU A 362 -0.39 11.73 -1.36
N HIS A 363 -1.07 12.84 -1.59
CA HIS A 363 -1.94 13.04 -2.75
C HIS A 363 -1.16 12.99 -4.08
N HIS A 364 0.07 13.52 -4.11
CA HIS A 364 0.96 13.42 -5.27
C HIS A 364 1.53 12.01 -5.47
N LEU A 365 1.91 11.34 -4.38
CA LEU A 365 2.39 9.96 -4.42
C LEU A 365 1.32 9.02 -5.00
N ILE A 366 0.07 9.15 -4.53
CA ILE A 366 -1.08 8.38 -5.02
C ILE A 366 -1.35 8.68 -6.49
N TYR A 367 -1.42 9.96 -6.86
CA TYR A 367 -1.66 10.38 -8.24
C TYR A 367 -0.58 9.85 -9.20
N ARG A 368 0.71 10.00 -8.86
CA ARG A 368 1.83 9.49 -9.68
C ARG A 368 1.80 7.97 -9.79
N THR A 369 1.37 7.26 -8.74
CA THR A 369 1.22 5.81 -8.79
C THR A 369 0.13 5.41 -9.77
N LEU A 370 -1.07 6.00 -9.66
CA LEU A 370 -2.19 5.76 -10.58
C LEU A 370 -1.81 6.09 -12.03
N LEU A 371 -1.09 7.19 -12.25
CA LEU A 371 -0.63 7.63 -13.56
C LEU A 371 0.33 6.64 -14.21
N SER A 372 1.20 5.98 -13.45
CA SER A 372 2.09 4.94 -13.98
C SER A 372 1.41 3.61 -14.31
N LEU A 373 0.17 3.39 -13.87
CA LEU A 373 -0.54 2.14 -14.15
C LEU A 373 -1.08 2.10 -15.59
N PRO A 374 -1.12 0.90 -16.20
CA PRO A 374 -1.89 0.67 -17.42
C PRO A 374 -3.35 1.06 -17.23
N ILE A 375 -4.03 1.49 -18.31
CA ILE A 375 -5.38 2.05 -18.24
C ILE A 375 -6.40 1.10 -17.58
N ASP A 376 -6.29 -0.20 -17.86
CA ASP A 376 -7.19 -1.23 -17.31
C ASP A 376 -7.00 -1.43 -15.81
N VAL A 377 -5.74 -1.42 -15.36
CA VAL A 377 -5.38 -1.56 -13.94
C VAL A 377 -5.74 -0.29 -13.18
N ARG A 378 -5.44 0.88 -13.77
CA ARG A 378 -5.73 2.20 -13.20
C ARG A 378 -7.20 2.33 -12.82
N ARG A 379 -8.12 1.94 -13.70
CA ARG A 379 -9.57 2.01 -13.43
C ARG A 379 -9.99 1.22 -12.19
N HIS A 380 -9.46 0.01 -12.03
CA HIS A 380 -9.74 -0.84 -10.88
C HIS A 380 -9.13 -0.28 -9.59
N CYS A 381 -7.87 0.15 -9.63
CA CYS A 381 -7.16 0.71 -8.49
C CYS A 381 -7.75 2.05 -8.02
N MET A 382 -8.13 2.92 -8.96
CA MET A 382 -8.73 4.22 -8.70
C MET A 382 -10.07 4.14 -7.97
N SER A 383 -10.90 3.16 -8.31
CA SER A 383 -12.20 2.92 -7.68
C SER A 383 -12.14 2.15 -6.36
N ARG A 384 -10.95 1.71 -5.97
CA ARG A 384 -10.73 0.80 -4.83
C ARG A 384 -9.46 1.21 -4.09
N ILE A 385 -9.45 2.44 -3.57
CA ILE A 385 -8.32 2.94 -2.78
C ILE A 385 -8.51 2.50 -1.34
N VAL A 386 -7.62 1.64 -0.86
CA VAL A 386 -7.60 1.13 0.51
C VAL A 386 -6.52 1.88 1.28
N ILE A 387 -6.91 2.64 2.30
CA ILE A 387 -5.97 3.39 3.15
C ILE A 387 -5.80 2.65 4.48
N THR A 388 -4.58 2.22 4.77
CA THR A 388 -4.21 1.41 5.94
C THR A 388 -2.93 1.95 6.61
N GLY A 389 -2.45 1.28 7.65
CA GLY A 389 -1.30 1.68 8.45
C GLY A 389 -1.69 2.41 9.74
N GLY A 390 -0.72 2.60 10.64
CA GLY A 390 -0.96 3.14 11.99
C GLY A 390 -1.51 4.57 11.98
N VAL A 391 -1.05 5.41 11.03
CA VAL A 391 -1.47 6.82 10.93
C VAL A 391 -2.86 6.95 10.28
N SER A 392 -3.32 5.93 9.54
CA SER A 392 -4.61 5.98 8.84
C SER A 392 -5.84 6.11 9.75
N ALA A 393 -5.68 5.81 11.04
CA ALA A 393 -6.72 5.98 12.06
C ALA A 393 -6.96 7.45 12.46
N MET A 394 -6.10 8.38 12.03
CA MET A 394 -6.26 9.81 12.30
C MET A 394 -7.60 10.34 11.73
N PRO A 395 -8.43 11.01 12.55
CA PRO A 395 -9.70 11.58 12.11
C PRO A 395 -9.51 12.57 10.95
N GLY A 396 -10.36 12.44 9.92
CA GLY A 396 -10.36 13.32 8.74
C GLY A 396 -9.27 13.02 7.69
N LEU A 397 -8.28 12.17 7.99
CA LEU A 397 -7.16 11.92 7.08
C LEU A 397 -7.59 11.22 5.78
N LYS A 398 -8.38 10.15 5.90
CA LYS A 398 -8.83 9.37 4.72
C LYS A 398 -9.68 10.22 3.77
N THR A 399 -10.63 10.98 4.30
CA THR A 399 -11.49 11.86 3.51
C THR A 399 -10.69 12.98 2.86
N ARG A 400 -9.71 13.56 3.57
CA ARG A 400 -8.81 14.56 3.01
C ARG A 400 -7.97 14.01 1.86
N ILE A 401 -7.35 12.84 2.02
CA ILE A 401 -6.54 12.20 0.97
C ILE A 401 -7.37 12.01 -0.30
N LEU A 402 -8.58 11.44 -0.18
CA LEU A 402 -9.44 11.19 -1.34
C LEU A 402 -9.85 12.50 -2.02
N ALA A 403 -10.21 13.53 -1.26
CA ALA A 403 -10.59 14.83 -1.80
C ALA A 403 -9.43 15.54 -2.53
N GLU A 404 -8.20 15.45 -2.02
CA GLU A 404 -7.03 16.04 -2.68
C GLU A 404 -6.64 15.26 -3.95
N VAL A 405 -6.71 13.94 -3.91
CA VAL A 405 -6.44 13.11 -5.10
C VAL A 405 -7.47 13.38 -6.19
N ASP A 406 -8.76 13.43 -5.84
CA ASP A 406 -9.83 13.76 -6.78
C ASP A 406 -9.65 15.15 -7.40
N ALA A 407 -9.30 16.14 -6.57
CA ALA A 407 -8.98 17.47 -7.05
C ALA A 407 -7.78 17.52 -8.01
N LEU A 408 -6.71 16.77 -7.68
CA LEU A 408 -5.55 16.66 -8.56
C LEU A 408 -5.91 16.01 -9.90
N VAL A 409 -6.73 14.97 -9.89
CA VAL A 409 -7.21 14.29 -11.11
C VAL A 409 -8.06 15.23 -11.94
N GLN A 410 -8.98 15.98 -11.33
CA GLN A 410 -9.81 16.97 -12.04
C GLN A 410 -8.98 18.11 -12.63
N GLN A 411 -7.94 18.55 -11.94
CA GLN A 411 -7.09 19.64 -12.40
C GLN A 411 -6.09 19.20 -13.49
N ARG A 412 -5.50 18.01 -13.36
CA ARG A 412 -4.35 17.57 -14.18
C ARG A 412 -4.72 16.53 -15.25
N GLY A 413 -5.86 15.88 -15.13
CA GLY A 413 -6.20 14.73 -15.97
C GLY A 413 -5.21 13.58 -15.80
N TRP A 414 -5.05 12.79 -16.87
CA TRP A 414 -4.25 11.55 -16.88
C TRP A 414 -3.05 11.61 -17.83
N ASP A 415 -2.60 12.81 -18.20
CA ASP A 415 -1.44 12.97 -19.07
C ASP A 415 -0.14 12.88 -18.26
N PRO A 416 0.73 11.88 -18.52
CA PRO A 416 2.02 11.76 -17.86
C PRO A 416 2.98 12.90 -18.19
N VAL A 417 2.85 13.50 -19.38
CA VAL A 417 3.72 14.58 -19.82
C VAL A 417 2.95 15.88 -19.66
N ARG A 418 3.31 16.65 -18.65
CA ARG A 418 2.98 18.07 -18.68
C ARG A 418 3.67 18.65 -19.91
N SER A 419 2.86 19.12 -20.85
CA SER A 419 3.33 19.96 -21.94
C SER A 419 4.41 20.90 -21.41
N TYR A 420 5.61 20.85 -21.97
CA TYR A 420 6.64 21.83 -21.65
C TYR A 420 5.97 23.19 -21.84
N GLY A 421 5.79 23.96 -20.76
CA GLY A 421 5.27 25.32 -20.87
C GLY A 421 6.04 26.09 -21.93
N THR A 422 5.43 27.09 -22.57
CA THR A 422 5.95 27.84 -23.74
C THR A 422 6.38 27.02 -24.97
N ALA A 423 6.97 25.83 -24.88
CA ALA A 423 7.39 25.02 -26.02
C ALA A 423 6.21 24.30 -26.65
N SER A 424 5.29 23.74 -25.86
CA SER A 424 4.05 23.18 -26.38
C SER A 424 3.10 24.26 -26.86
N ALA A 425 3.04 25.41 -26.18
CA ALA A 425 2.25 26.56 -26.62
C ALA A 425 2.83 27.20 -27.90
N ARG A 426 4.17 27.29 -28.03
CA ARG A 426 4.85 27.69 -29.27
C ARG A 426 4.63 26.67 -30.36
N HIS A 427 4.64 25.37 -30.06
CA HIS A 427 4.38 24.31 -31.02
C HIS A 427 2.91 24.35 -31.50
N GLU A 428 1.95 24.53 -30.60
CA GLU A 428 0.53 24.73 -30.92
C GLU A 428 0.31 26.02 -31.72
N GLN A 429 0.97 27.12 -31.34
CA GLN A 429 0.94 28.38 -32.09
C GLN A 429 1.60 28.24 -33.46
N LEU A 430 2.71 27.50 -33.58
CA LEU A 430 3.37 27.20 -34.86
C LEU A 430 2.47 26.35 -35.75
N ILE A 431 1.84 25.31 -35.20
CA ILE A 431 0.89 24.46 -35.91
C ILE A 431 -0.33 25.27 -36.33
N ARG A 432 -0.83 26.15 -35.47
CA ARG A 432 -1.97 27.03 -35.77
C ARG A 432 -1.62 28.06 -36.84
N GLN A 433 -0.45 28.70 -36.76
CA GLN A 433 0.06 29.61 -37.79
C GLN A 433 0.34 28.88 -39.11
N GLN A 434 0.82 27.64 -39.07
CA GLN A 434 0.97 26.80 -40.27
C GLN A 434 -0.40 26.46 -40.88
N LYS A 435 -1.39 26.07 -40.07
CA LYS A 435 -2.76 25.83 -40.53
C LYS A 435 -3.41 27.07 -41.12
N GLU A 436 -3.24 28.23 -40.49
CA GLU A 436 -3.75 29.52 -40.97
C GLU A 436 -3.05 29.92 -42.27
N LYS A 437 -1.73 29.79 -42.39
CA LYS A 437 -0.99 30.02 -43.64
C LYS A 437 -1.40 29.06 -44.76
N LEU A 438 -1.65 27.79 -44.43
CA LEU A 438 -2.13 26.79 -45.40
C LEU A 438 -3.59 27.02 -45.81
N ALA A 439 -4.42 27.59 -44.94
CA ALA A 439 -5.79 28.00 -45.28
C ALA A 439 -5.78 29.20 -46.24
N VAL A 440 -4.94 30.21 -45.97
CA VAL A 440 -4.76 31.37 -46.85
C VAL A 440 -4.18 30.95 -48.21
N GLN A 441 -3.19 30.05 -48.24
CA GLN A 441 -2.66 29.50 -49.51
C GLN A 441 -3.67 28.66 -50.28
N ARG A 442 -4.65 28.04 -49.61
CA ARG A 442 -5.75 27.33 -50.25
C ARG A 442 -6.76 28.28 -50.88
N GLU A 443 -7.05 29.40 -50.22
CA GLU A 443 -7.92 30.45 -50.77
C GLU A 443 -7.22 31.19 -51.93
N GLU A 444 -5.92 31.48 -51.85
CA GLU A 444 -5.14 32.07 -52.94
C GLU A 444 -4.89 31.09 -54.12
N GLY A 445 -4.81 29.77 -53.83
CA GLY A 445 -4.65 28.71 -54.82
C GLY A 445 -5.92 28.39 -55.61
N ASP A 446 -7.10 28.54 -55.00
CA ASP A 446 -8.39 28.38 -55.70
C ASP A 446 -8.64 29.52 -56.71
N ASP A 447 -8.10 30.73 -56.45
CA ASP A 447 -8.17 31.86 -57.39
C ASP A 447 -7.18 31.73 -58.56
N SER A 448 -6.22 30.79 -58.51
CA SER A 448 -5.19 30.61 -59.55
C SER A 448 -5.21 29.25 -60.27
N LEU A 449 -6.12 28.33 -59.91
CA LEU A 449 -6.27 27.00 -60.53
C LEU A 449 -7.33 26.91 -61.64
N SER A 450 -7.75 28.04 -62.20
CA SER A 450 -8.60 28.08 -63.42
C SER A 450 -7.81 28.10 -64.74
N SER A 451 -6.49 27.87 -64.71
CA SER A 451 -5.70 27.68 -65.94
C SER A 451 -4.61 26.63 -65.76
N MET A 452 -4.55 25.70 -66.72
CA MET A 452 -3.54 24.65 -66.94
C MET A 452 -3.90 23.25 -66.42
N SER A 453 -4.75 22.56 -67.19
CA SER A 453 -4.80 21.10 -67.24
C SER A 453 -4.03 20.62 -68.47
N ASP A 454 -2.82 20.09 -68.26
CA ASP A 454 -2.04 19.35 -69.28
C ASP A 454 -2.04 17.84 -68.91
N PRO A 455 -2.56 16.93 -69.75
CA PRO A 455 -2.91 15.56 -69.35
C PRO A 455 -1.81 14.52 -69.56
N SER A 456 -0.53 14.84 -69.35
CA SER A 456 0.60 13.98 -69.79
C SER A 456 1.60 13.49 -68.73
N ASN A 457 1.25 13.47 -67.43
CA ASN A 457 2.15 12.94 -66.40
C ASN A 457 1.43 11.95 -65.44
N PRO A 458 1.81 10.66 -65.36
CA PRO A 458 1.02 9.65 -64.65
C PRO A 458 1.33 9.52 -63.14
N ASP A 459 2.31 10.23 -62.57
CA ASP A 459 2.62 10.12 -61.15
C ASP A 459 2.65 11.49 -60.45
N PRO A 460 1.80 11.74 -59.44
CA PRO A 460 1.88 12.98 -58.67
C PRO A 460 3.17 12.97 -57.81
N PRO A 461 3.85 14.11 -57.62
CA PRO A 461 4.99 14.18 -56.72
C PRO A 461 4.54 13.77 -55.31
N SER A 462 5.19 12.77 -54.74
CA SER A 462 4.90 12.29 -53.39
C SER A 462 5.08 13.44 -52.39
N LEU A 463 3.97 13.97 -51.88
CA LEU A 463 3.97 15.00 -50.85
C LEU A 463 4.82 14.51 -49.66
N PRO A 464 5.72 15.34 -49.10
CA PRO A 464 6.43 15.04 -47.87
C PRO A 464 5.45 14.60 -46.77
N ALA A 465 5.83 13.64 -45.92
CA ALA A 465 4.92 13.03 -44.94
C ALA A 465 4.19 14.03 -44.01
N GLY A 466 4.78 15.20 -43.74
CA GLY A 466 4.14 16.27 -42.96
C GLY A 466 3.12 17.14 -43.72
N LEU A 467 3.05 17.01 -45.05
CA LEU A 467 2.12 17.70 -45.95
C LEU A 467 1.06 16.76 -46.53
N GLN A 468 1.16 15.45 -46.27
CA GLN A 468 0.09 14.51 -46.57
C GLN A 468 -1.10 14.80 -45.64
N LYS A 469 -2.31 14.82 -46.20
CA LYS A 469 -3.52 14.81 -45.37
C LYS A 469 -3.45 13.55 -44.53
N GLN A 470 -3.46 13.72 -43.21
CA GLN A 470 -3.56 12.62 -42.27
C GLN A 470 -4.74 11.75 -42.71
N GLU A 471 -4.48 10.49 -43.02
CA GLU A 471 -5.55 9.57 -43.40
C GLU A 471 -6.57 9.56 -42.27
N LEU A 472 -7.83 9.88 -42.62
CA LEU A 472 -8.91 9.83 -41.65
C LEU A 472 -9.02 8.39 -41.16
N ASP A 473 -8.80 8.19 -39.86
CA ASP A 473 -8.93 6.87 -39.27
C ASP A 473 -10.36 6.38 -39.54
N GLN A 474 -10.45 5.25 -40.24
CA GLN A 474 -11.72 4.65 -40.60
C GLN A 474 -12.54 4.28 -39.36
N ILE A 475 -11.87 4.12 -38.21
CA ILE A 475 -12.50 3.90 -36.90
C ILE A 475 -13.16 5.19 -36.41
N ASP A 476 -12.46 6.32 -36.47
CA ASP A 476 -12.98 7.62 -36.06
C ASP A 476 -14.16 8.06 -36.94
N ALA A 477 -14.05 7.89 -38.26
CA ALA A 477 -15.13 8.20 -39.19
C ALA A 477 -16.38 7.32 -38.96
N LYS A 478 -16.19 6.04 -38.60
CA LYS A 478 -17.30 5.15 -38.22
C LYS A 478 -17.92 5.56 -36.88
N LEU A 479 -17.10 5.97 -35.91
CA LEU A 479 -17.58 6.47 -34.62
C LEU A 479 -18.38 7.76 -34.76
N GLU A 480 -17.93 8.70 -35.60
CA GLU A 480 -18.66 9.93 -35.93
C GLU A 480 -19.99 9.63 -36.62
N GLN A 481 -20.00 8.75 -37.63
CA GLN A 481 -21.26 8.35 -38.28
C GLN A 481 -22.22 7.64 -37.32
N GLN A 482 -21.71 6.81 -36.41
CA GLN A 482 -22.52 6.19 -35.36
C GLN A 482 -23.04 7.23 -34.37
N ALA A 483 -22.25 8.24 -34.01
CA ALA A 483 -22.64 9.34 -33.14
C ALA A 483 -23.72 10.24 -33.77
N LEU A 484 -23.64 10.48 -35.08
CA LEU A 484 -24.69 11.16 -35.85
C LEU A 484 -25.99 10.36 -35.90
N LYS A 485 -25.90 9.03 -36.01
CA LYS A 485 -27.07 8.14 -36.16
C LYS A 485 -27.75 7.77 -34.85
N HIS A 486 -26.99 7.66 -33.76
CA HIS A 486 -27.47 7.17 -32.45
C HIS A 486 -27.37 8.23 -31.33
N GLY A 487 -27.01 9.47 -31.67
CA GLY A 487 -26.60 10.47 -30.70
C GLY A 487 -25.14 10.25 -30.27
N PRO A 488 -24.46 11.27 -29.68
CA PRO A 488 -23.11 11.08 -29.17
C PRO A 488 -23.09 9.84 -28.28
N PRO A 489 -22.05 8.98 -28.38
CA PRO A 489 -21.94 7.86 -27.45
C PRO A 489 -22.10 8.43 -26.03
N PRO A 490 -22.90 7.78 -25.16
CA PRO A 490 -23.06 8.26 -23.80
C PRO A 490 -21.67 8.54 -23.25
N PRO A 491 -21.44 9.70 -22.59
CA PRO A 491 -20.11 10.12 -22.17
C PRO A 491 -19.49 8.91 -21.54
N CYS A 492 -18.37 8.45 -22.11
CA CYS A 492 -17.78 7.18 -21.78
C CYS A 492 -17.73 7.12 -20.25
N SER A 493 -18.61 6.35 -19.61
CA SER A 493 -18.71 6.22 -18.14
C SER A 493 -17.52 5.41 -17.59
N THR A 494 -16.46 5.41 -18.38
CA THR A 494 -15.24 4.65 -18.39
C THR A 494 -14.12 5.49 -17.77
N GLY A 495 -14.47 6.43 -16.90
CA GLY A 495 -13.57 6.88 -15.86
C GLY A 495 -13.72 5.96 -14.65
N GLY A 496 -12.61 5.57 -14.02
CA GLY A 496 -12.71 5.21 -12.61
C GLY A 496 -13.23 6.41 -11.82
N VAL A 497 -13.85 6.19 -10.68
CA VAL A 497 -14.19 7.26 -9.72
C VAL A 497 -13.23 7.14 -8.55
N ILE A 498 -12.68 8.25 -8.04
CA ILE A 498 -11.86 8.20 -6.83
C ILE A 498 -12.75 7.77 -5.67
N ARG A 499 -12.52 6.55 -5.16
CA ARG A 499 -13.32 5.97 -4.10
C ARG A 499 -12.44 5.24 -3.09
N GLY A 500 -12.66 5.57 -1.82
CA GLY A 500 -12.13 4.83 -0.69
C GLY A 500 -12.91 3.53 -0.44
N VAL A 501 -12.20 2.46 -0.10
CA VAL A 501 -12.76 1.20 0.37
C VAL A 501 -12.15 0.87 1.73
N GLU A 502 -12.99 0.43 2.66
CA GLU A 502 -12.53 0.03 3.99
C GLU A 502 -11.85 -1.33 3.96
N THR A 503 -10.91 -1.52 4.87
CA THR A 503 -10.20 -2.79 5.06
C THR A 503 -10.18 -3.11 6.55
N LEU A 504 -10.26 -4.39 6.88
CA LEU A 504 -10.03 -4.90 8.24
C LEU A 504 -8.53 -4.93 8.59
N GLY A 505 -7.66 -4.59 7.65
CA GLY A 505 -6.21 -4.48 7.85
C GLY A 505 -5.45 -5.77 7.52
N VAL A 506 -4.12 -5.68 7.60
CA VAL A 506 -3.19 -6.74 7.21
C VAL A 506 -3.42 -8.01 8.03
N TRP A 507 -3.58 -7.89 9.36
CA TRP A 507 -3.86 -9.01 10.26
C TRP A 507 -5.06 -9.86 9.82
N ALA A 508 -6.21 -9.23 9.57
CA ALA A 508 -7.42 -9.95 9.19
C ALA A 508 -7.24 -10.71 7.88
N GLY A 509 -6.53 -10.12 6.92
CA GLY A 509 -6.15 -10.78 5.67
C GLY A 509 -5.23 -11.96 5.91
N ALA A 510 -4.19 -11.79 6.73
CA ALA A 510 -3.23 -12.84 7.08
C ALA A 510 -3.91 -14.02 7.79
N SER A 511 -4.74 -13.72 8.78
CA SER A 511 -5.54 -14.68 9.54
C SER A 511 -6.47 -15.48 8.64
N LEU A 512 -7.17 -14.82 7.72
CA LEU A 512 -8.06 -15.47 6.75
C LEU A 512 -7.30 -16.38 5.77
N VAL A 513 -6.21 -15.89 5.19
CA VAL A 513 -5.39 -16.63 4.22
C VAL A 513 -4.75 -17.86 4.89
N ALA A 514 -4.27 -17.72 6.12
CA ALA A 514 -3.75 -18.82 6.93
C ALA A 514 -4.83 -19.86 7.27
N GLN A 515 -6.03 -19.40 7.65
CA GLN A 515 -7.17 -20.28 7.98
C GLN A 515 -7.63 -21.09 6.76
N LEU A 516 -7.61 -20.47 5.58
CA LEU A 516 -7.93 -21.11 4.30
C LEU A 516 -6.78 -21.95 3.74
N ARG A 517 -5.62 -21.98 4.42
CA ARG A 517 -4.42 -22.74 4.04
C ARG A 517 -3.98 -22.46 2.59
N VAL A 518 -4.11 -21.19 2.18
CA VAL A 518 -3.66 -20.77 0.85
C VAL A 518 -2.14 -20.89 0.79
N LYS A 519 -1.63 -21.62 -0.18
CA LYS A 519 -0.17 -21.73 -0.38
C LYS A 519 0.37 -20.40 -0.89
N GLY A 520 1.34 -19.84 -0.18
CA GLY A 520 2.09 -18.68 -0.64
C GLY A 520 3.05 -19.06 -1.78
N ILE A 521 3.43 -18.06 -2.59
CA ILE A 521 4.48 -18.24 -3.62
C ILE A 521 5.85 -18.43 -2.95
N VAL A 522 6.05 -17.77 -1.81
CA VAL A 522 7.30 -17.81 -1.04
C VAL A 522 7.10 -18.67 0.20
N GLU A 523 7.55 -19.92 0.12
CA GLU A 523 7.55 -20.90 1.20
C GLU A 523 8.98 -21.38 1.41
N ILE A 524 9.49 -21.21 2.63
CA ILE A 524 10.89 -21.43 2.99
C ILE A 524 10.95 -22.54 4.02
N ASP A 525 11.64 -23.63 3.68
CA ASP A 525 11.90 -24.73 4.61
C ASP A 525 13.11 -24.43 5.49
N ARG A 526 13.04 -24.84 6.76
CA ARG A 526 14.10 -24.63 7.74
C ARG A 526 15.46 -25.16 7.27
N ASP A 527 15.52 -26.43 6.86
CA ASP A 527 16.79 -27.08 6.52
C ASP A 527 17.46 -26.44 5.31
N ARG A 528 16.66 -25.92 4.37
CA ARG A 528 17.16 -25.20 3.18
C ARG A 528 17.73 -23.85 3.57
N PHE A 529 17.01 -23.11 4.41
CA PHE A 529 17.47 -21.81 4.89
C PHE A 529 18.74 -21.94 5.74
N LEU A 530 18.82 -22.90 6.66
CA LEU A 530 20.00 -23.11 7.49
C LEU A 530 21.23 -23.55 6.69
N LYS A 531 21.05 -24.18 5.53
CA LYS A 531 22.13 -24.61 4.65
C LYS A 531 22.68 -23.46 3.80
N ASP A 532 21.79 -22.74 3.11
CA ASP A 532 22.17 -21.81 2.04
C ASP A 532 21.84 -20.33 2.36
N GLY A 533 21.20 -20.04 3.50
CA GLY A 533 20.71 -18.72 3.87
C GLY A 533 19.75 -18.12 2.83
N LEU A 534 19.71 -16.78 2.73
CA LEU A 534 19.01 -16.11 1.62
C LEU A 534 19.67 -16.31 0.26
N HIS A 535 20.95 -16.70 0.21
CA HIS A 535 21.66 -16.93 -1.06
C HIS A 535 21.11 -18.14 -1.83
N GLY A 536 20.43 -19.06 -1.16
CA GLY A 536 19.74 -20.18 -1.78
C GLY A 536 18.46 -19.83 -2.57
N ALA A 537 17.99 -18.57 -2.50
CA ALA A 537 16.75 -18.15 -3.15
C ALA A 537 16.94 -17.73 -4.61
N SER A 538 15.95 -18.03 -5.46
CA SER A 538 15.87 -17.46 -6.81
C SER A 538 15.57 -15.96 -6.76
N ARG A 539 16.27 -15.19 -7.60
CA ARG A 539 16.09 -13.74 -7.75
C ARG A 539 15.03 -13.36 -8.79
N GLU A 540 14.32 -14.33 -9.37
CA GLU A 540 13.25 -14.04 -10.31
C GLU A 540 12.00 -13.53 -9.58
N LYS A 541 11.61 -12.29 -9.88
CA LYS A 541 10.43 -11.62 -9.33
C LYS A 541 9.12 -12.30 -9.76
N ASP A 542 9.09 -12.83 -10.99
CA ASP A 542 7.94 -13.53 -11.57
C ASP A 542 8.20 -15.03 -11.64
N VAL A 543 7.80 -15.75 -10.58
CA VAL A 543 7.79 -17.21 -10.64
C VAL A 543 6.49 -17.66 -11.32
N SER A 544 6.61 -18.19 -12.54
CA SER A 544 5.48 -18.85 -13.19
C SER A 544 5.12 -20.11 -12.40
N VAL A 545 3.90 -20.16 -11.86
CA VAL A 545 3.35 -21.35 -11.19
C VAL A 545 3.09 -22.50 -12.19
N VAL A 546 3.19 -22.21 -13.49
CA VAL A 546 3.23 -23.23 -14.54
C VAL A 546 4.64 -23.81 -14.58
N PRO A 547 4.84 -25.12 -14.32
CA PRO A 547 6.13 -25.74 -14.55
C PRO A 547 6.45 -25.61 -16.04
N GLN A 548 7.33 -24.69 -16.38
CA GLN A 548 7.79 -24.54 -17.74
C GLN A 548 8.55 -25.84 -18.07
N ARG A 549 7.91 -26.71 -18.86
CA ARG A 549 8.61 -27.82 -19.53
C ARG A 549 9.65 -27.17 -20.43
N GLN A 550 10.86 -26.97 -19.91
CA GLN A 550 11.99 -26.69 -20.77
C GLN A 550 12.13 -27.90 -21.68
N SER A 551 11.85 -27.72 -22.98
CA SER A 551 12.09 -28.76 -23.96
C SER A 551 13.60 -28.98 -24.02
N MET A 552 14.07 -30.02 -23.37
CA MET A 552 15.44 -30.45 -23.48
C MET A 552 15.66 -30.89 -24.94
N GLY A 553 16.37 -30.06 -25.70
CA GLY A 553 16.94 -30.47 -26.98
C GLY A 553 17.98 -31.58 -26.74
N PRO A 554 18.21 -32.49 -27.70
CA PRO A 554 18.87 -33.76 -27.43
C PRO A 554 20.39 -33.72 -27.16
N ASN A 555 21.01 -32.55 -26.90
CA ASN A 555 22.47 -32.42 -26.85
C ASN A 555 23.04 -31.49 -25.77
N VAL A 556 22.54 -31.53 -24.53
CA VAL A 556 23.26 -30.91 -23.39
C VAL A 556 23.44 -31.92 -22.26
N VAL A 557 24.65 -32.47 -22.19
CA VAL A 557 25.13 -33.33 -21.11
C VAL A 557 25.51 -32.47 -19.90
N GLY A 558 24.71 -32.59 -18.84
CA GLY A 558 25.19 -32.76 -17.46
C GLY A 558 26.12 -31.70 -16.86
N GLY A 559 25.62 -30.48 -16.64
CA GLY A 559 26.13 -29.58 -15.59
C GLY A 559 25.15 -29.54 -14.42
N LYS A 560 25.49 -30.18 -13.29
CA LYS A 560 24.75 -30.13 -12.02
C LYS A 560 24.60 -28.67 -11.57
N GLY A 561 23.42 -28.12 -11.73
CA GLY A 561 22.94 -26.95 -11.00
C GLY A 561 21.50 -27.22 -10.60
N GLU A 562 21.29 -27.81 -9.42
CA GLU A 562 20.02 -27.70 -8.70
C GLU A 562 19.79 -26.20 -8.44
N ARG A 563 19.17 -25.54 -9.42
CA ARG A 563 18.80 -24.13 -9.38
C ARG A 563 17.72 -23.95 -8.32
N ALA A 564 18.05 -23.18 -7.28
CA ALA A 564 17.19 -22.63 -6.22
C ALA A 564 15.75 -23.19 -6.12
N GLY A 565 15.50 -24.06 -5.15
CA GLY A 565 14.19 -24.67 -4.91
C GLY A 565 13.12 -23.78 -4.26
N TRP A 566 13.35 -22.47 -4.13
CA TRP A 566 12.42 -21.47 -3.59
C TRP A 566 12.79 -20.04 -4.05
N THR A 567 11.87 -19.09 -3.97
CA THR A 567 12.01 -17.70 -4.47
C THR A 567 11.73 -16.68 -3.37
N LEU A 568 12.28 -15.47 -3.48
CA LEU A 568 11.89 -14.32 -2.66
C LEU A 568 10.76 -13.49 -3.30
N GLY A 569 10.31 -13.80 -4.51
CA GLY A 569 9.17 -13.13 -5.16
C GLY A 569 9.32 -11.60 -5.18
N VAL A 570 8.41 -10.88 -4.51
CA VAL A 570 8.42 -9.42 -4.43
C VAL A 570 9.64 -8.87 -3.65
N TRP A 571 10.29 -9.69 -2.85
CA TRP A 571 11.49 -9.37 -2.08
C TRP A 571 12.81 -9.79 -2.77
N ALA A 572 12.75 -10.32 -3.99
CA ALA A 572 13.92 -10.77 -4.76
C ALA A 572 14.86 -9.63 -5.19
#